data_AF-A0A7G5E2G6-F1
#
_entry.id   AF-A0A7G5E2G6-F1
#
_cell.length_a   1.000
_cell.length_b   1.000
_cell.length_c   1.000
_cell.angle_alpha   90.00
_cell.angle_beta   90.00
_cell.angle_gamma   90.00
#
_symmetry.space_group_name_H-M   'P 1'
#
loop_
_entity.id
_entity.type
_entity.pdbx_description
1 polymer ?
#
loop_
_entity_poly.entity_id
_entity_poly.type
_entity_poly.pdbx_seq_one_letter_code
_entity_poly.pdbx_strand_id
1 'polypeptide(L)'
;MKNVILTLLLIVVLFSSAFSQNQPTERQLIEKTIELYFDGWATGDSTKLGQAMHSSCHLKNYNNGKFVEFTRDQYLSLFKPHERNKNLKTRIVAMDITNNMGSAKVEISTERDLYTDYFNLMKTNKGWFIADKVSTRTPHKIVDVNAILPKKETIIEGLKRPWSIAFMSENEVLISEKEGHLVKINLLTKEKTKIQGYPTDLEDSIAGFGDNTGKFEILLDPDFNTNKYVYLSYVAKKSASRTTKIIRAVLKDDSLQQIKVLFVAEPYTKERYHYGGGMVFGNDGKLYFTIGERLFSEQDEPIIPIAQNIEDKRGKIYRINSDGTIPKDNPDFGSKATPGLYAIGIRAAQGITLDRTHNKIWFTEHGTHQGDEINVLHAKANYGWPMKTTGKYRFAEFAPKAIPNNVYTDPVWYWLHTVAPTGLHFYSGSEFAAWSGNLLVGGLSKGSLWRMVIEGEYVQRVEELFTDDRVRIRKVTQSPMGKLYILTDEIDGKLIRVKNAAF
;
A
#
# COMPACT_ATOMS: atom_id res chain seq x y z
N MET A 1 12.57 -68.00 -47.11
CA MET A 1 11.67 -67.72 -48.25
C MET A 1 10.87 -66.46 -47.92
N LYS A 2 11.14 -65.37 -48.67
CA LYS A 2 10.32 -64.17 -48.96
C LYS A 2 9.75 -63.35 -47.79
N ASN A 3 9.80 -62.02 -47.70
CA ASN A 3 10.44 -60.86 -48.36
C ASN A 3 10.02 -59.66 -47.45
N VAL A 4 10.90 -59.00 -46.69
CA VAL A 4 11.54 -57.69 -46.96
C VAL A 4 10.71 -56.71 -47.82
N ILE A 5 10.34 -55.54 -47.26
CA ILE A 5 10.71 -54.19 -47.75
C ILE A 5 10.11 -53.08 -46.84
N LEU A 6 10.99 -52.13 -46.56
CA LEU A 6 10.86 -50.88 -45.82
C LEU A 6 11.18 -49.75 -46.82
N THR A 7 10.27 -48.81 -47.10
CA THR A 7 10.58 -47.48 -47.72
C THR A 7 9.38 -46.52 -47.51
N LEU A 8 9.45 -45.55 -46.59
CA LEU A 8 9.86 -44.13 -46.73
C LEU A 8 8.87 -43.19 -47.50
N LEU A 9 8.25 -42.28 -46.74
CA LEU A 9 8.06 -40.83 -46.97
C LEU A 9 7.71 -40.30 -48.39
N LEU A 10 6.56 -39.63 -48.55
CA LEU A 10 6.40 -38.20 -48.95
C LEU A 10 4.97 -37.87 -49.46
N ILE A 11 4.40 -36.79 -48.88
CA ILE A 11 3.63 -35.72 -49.55
C ILE A 11 2.26 -36.08 -50.18
N VAL A 12 1.20 -35.73 -49.45
CA VAL A 12 0.14 -34.74 -49.78
C VAL A 12 -1.08 -35.11 -48.94
N VAL A 13 -1.21 -34.56 -47.73
CA VAL A 13 -2.53 -34.14 -47.25
C VAL A 13 -2.40 -32.64 -47.04
N LEU A 14 -2.67 -31.94 -48.14
CA LEU A 14 -2.84 -30.50 -48.19
C LEU A 14 -3.89 -30.08 -47.17
N PHE A 15 -3.48 -29.11 -46.35
CA PHE A 15 -4.29 -28.05 -45.78
C PHE A 15 -5.75 -28.01 -46.24
N SER A 16 -6.66 -28.37 -45.33
CA SER A 16 -8.01 -27.82 -45.28
C SER A 16 -8.27 -27.15 -43.93
N SER A 17 -7.38 -26.22 -43.57
CA SER A 17 -7.78 -25.11 -42.70
C SER A 17 -8.50 -24.08 -43.56
N ALA A 18 -9.83 -24.11 -43.64
CA ALA A 18 -10.59 -23.04 -44.29
C ALA A 18 -12.07 -23.05 -43.88
N PHE A 19 -12.42 -22.08 -43.03
CA PHE A 19 -13.73 -21.46 -42.85
C PHE A 19 -14.87 -22.28 -42.22
N SER A 20 -14.79 -22.48 -40.90
CA SER A 20 -15.98 -22.23 -40.08
C SER A 20 -16.14 -20.72 -39.97
N GLN A 21 -17.20 -20.14 -40.53
CA GLN A 21 -17.61 -18.78 -40.17
C GLN A 21 -17.98 -18.81 -38.69
N ASN A 22 -17.06 -18.41 -37.82
CA ASN A 22 -17.32 -18.24 -36.39
C ASN A 22 -18.45 -17.21 -36.24
N GLN A 23 -19.66 -17.70 -35.95
CA GLN A 23 -20.76 -16.83 -35.57
C GLN A 23 -20.33 -16.04 -34.33
N PRO A 24 -20.51 -14.71 -34.32
CA PRO A 24 -20.09 -13.88 -33.20
C PRO A 24 -20.85 -14.29 -31.94
N THR A 25 -20.14 -14.38 -30.81
CA THR A 25 -20.73 -14.60 -29.49
C THR A 25 -21.66 -13.45 -29.11
N GLU A 26 -22.60 -13.68 -28.18
CA GLU A 26 -23.49 -12.61 -27.67
C GLU A 26 -22.69 -11.42 -27.14
N ARG A 27 -21.57 -11.69 -26.45
CA ARG A 27 -20.65 -10.66 -25.99
C ARG A 27 -20.11 -9.81 -27.15
N GLN A 28 -19.62 -10.43 -28.21
CA GLN A 28 -19.10 -9.72 -29.38
C GLN A 28 -20.19 -8.90 -30.09
N LEU A 29 -21.44 -9.38 -30.09
CA LEU A 29 -22.57 -8.64 -30.65
C LEU A 29 -22.94 -7.41 -29.82
N ILE A 30 -22.89 -7.51 -28.48
CA ILE A 30 -23.10 -6.38 -27.59
C ILE A 30 -21.94 -5.37 -27.71
N GLU A 31 -20.69 -5.84 -27.73
CA GLU A 31 -19.51 -5.01 -27.94
C GLU A 31 -19.65 -4.21 -29.24
N LYS A 32 -20.02 -4.85 -30.35
CA LYS A 32 -20.29 -4.17 -31.63
C LYS A 32 -21.41 -3.12 -31.55
N THR A 33 -22.46 -3.40 -30.76
CA THR A 33 -23.56 -2.45 -30.53
C THR A 33 -23.07 -1.21 -29.77
N ILE A 34 -22.26 -1.41 -28.72
CA ILE A 34 -21.67 -0.33 -27.93
C ILE A 34 -20.62 0.45 -28.74
N GLU A 35 -19.83 -0.22 -29.55
CA GLU A 35 -18.86 0.41 -30.46
C GLU A 35 -19.57 1.29 -31.49
N LEU A 36 -20.72 0.86 -32.03
CA LEU A 36 -21.54 1.69 -32.92
C LEU A 36 -22.07 2.95 -32.20
N TYR A 37 -22.46 2.81 -30.93
CA TYR A 37 -22.83 3.95 -30.09
C TYR A 37 -21.64 4.90 -29.85
N PHE A 38 -20.46 4.38 -29.52
CA PHE A 38 -19.23 5.17 -29.38
C PHE A 38 -18.86 5.88 -30.67
N ASP A 39 -19.00 5.21 -31.81
CA ASP A 39 -18.69 5.77 -33.12
C ASP A 39 -19.63 6.93 -33.47
N GLY A 40 -20.93 6.76 -33.21
CA GLY A 40 -21.91 7.83 -33.33
C GLY A 40 -21.60 9.04 -32.44
N TRP A 41 -21.11 8.82 -31.22
CA TRP A 41 -20.59 9.88 -30.36
C TRP A 41 -19.33 10.57 -30.93
N ALA A 42 -18.40 9.79 -31.46
CA ALA A 42 -17.15 10.29 -32.01
C ALA A 42 -17.35 11.15 -33.26
N THR A 43 -18.39 10.90 -34.06
CA THR A 43 -18.68 11.61 -35.32
C THR A 43 -19.92 12.49 -35.28
N GLY A 44 -20.61 12.58 -34.13
CA GLY A 44 -21.88 13.29 -34.03
C GLY A 44 -23.00 12.71 -34.91
N ASP A 45 -22.88 11.44 -35.31
CA ASP A 45 -23.78 10.79 -36.26
C ASP A 45 -24.96 10.14 -35.52
N SER A 46 -26.11 10.83 -35.56
CA SER A 46 -27.35 10.36 -34.94
C SER A 46 -27.93 9.09 -35.58
N THR A 47 -27.54 8.75 -36.82
CA THR A 47 -27.96 7.50 -37.47
C THR A 47 -27.31 6.30 -36.79
N LYS A 48 -26.00 6.38 -36.51
CA LYS A 48 -25.26 5.32 -35.81
C LYS A 48 -25.74 5.15 -34.38
N LEU A 49 -25.91 6.26 -33.65
CA LEU A 49 -26.51 6.25 -32.31
C LEU A 49 -27.90 5.60 -32.36
N GLY A 50 -28.74 6.00 -33.33
CA GLY A 50 -30.07 5.47 -33.51
C GLY A 50 -30.12 3.97 -33.84
N GLN A 51 -29.11 3.43 -34.52
CA GLN A 51 -28.99 2.00 -34.81
C GLN A 51 -28.57 1.18 -33.58
N ALA A 52 -27.77 1.75 -32.68
CA ALA A 52 -27.36 1.10 -31.44
C ALA A 52 -28.48 1.06 -30.37
N MET A 53 -29.51 1.91 -30.51
CA MET A 53 -30.54 2.13 -29.50
C MET A 53 -31.90 1.58 -29.95
N HIS A 54 -32.58 0.85 -29.07
CA HIS A 54 -33.93 0.36 -29.34
C HIS A 54 -34.90 1.54 -29.47
N SER A 55 -35.95 1.42 -30.29
CA SER A 55 -36.91 2.52 -30.52
C SER A 55 -37.60 2.99 -29.24
N SER A 56 -37.74 2.12 -28.24
CA SER A 56 -38.31 2.43 -26.92
C SER A 56 -37.30 2.99 -25.92
N CYS A 57 -36.08 3.36 -26.34
CA CYS A 57 -35.04 3.71 -25.39
C CYS A 57 -35.33 5.02 -24.64
N HIS A 58 -35.20 4.96 -23.31
CA HIS A 58 -35.30 6.11 -22.42
C HIS A 58 -33.94 6.42 -21.78
N LEU A 59 -33.64 7.72 -21.69
CA LEU A 59 -32.34 8.18 -21.22
C LEU A 59 -32.53 9.16 -20.06
N LYS A 60 -31.81 8.92 -18.98
CA LYS A 60 -31.89 9.72 -17.75
C LYS A 60 -30.51 10.23 -17.38
N ASN A 61 -30.40 11.51 -17.05
CA ASN A 61 -29.16 12.06 -16.50
C ASN A 61 -29.42 13.17 -15.47
N TYR A 62 -28.38 13.49 -14.72
CA TYR A 62 -28.34 14.72 -13.92
C TYR A 62 -27.41 15.71 -14.60
N ASN A 63 -27.95 16.85 -15.04
CA ASN A 63 -27.17 17.93 -15.63
C ASN A 63 -27.26 19.16 -14.73
N ASN A 64 -26.12 19.58 -14.16
CA ASN A 64 -26.01 20.73 -13.26
C ASN A 64 -27.03 20.69 -12.09
N GLY A 65 -27.15 19.53 -11.43
CA GLY A 65 -28.05 19.34 -10.29
C GLY A 65 -29.54 19.19 -10.64
N LYS A 66 -29.90 19.20 -11.93
CA LYS A 66 -31.28 18.95 -12.39
C LYS A 66 -31.39 17.58 -13.05
N PHE A 67 -32.39 16.82 -12.64
CA PHE A 67 -32.79 15.59 -13.32
C PHE A 67 -33.40 15.92 -14.68
N VAL A 68 -32.96 15.24 -15.73
CA VAL A 68 -33.49 15.36 -17.08
C VAL A 68 -33.72 13.96 -17.66
N GLU A 69 -34.84 13.82 -18.35
CA GLU A 69 -35.22 12.61 -19.08
C GLU A 69 -35.42 12.95 -20.56
N PHE A 70 -34.90 12.08 -21.43
CA PHE A 70 -35.04 12.20 -22.87
C PHE A 70 -35.68 10.93 -23.44
N THR A 71 -36.60 11.12 -24.39
CA THR A 71 -36.90 10.06 -25.35
C THR A 71 -35.71 9.84 -26.29
N ARG A 72 -35.64 8.68 -26.94
CA ARG A 72 -34.63 8.40 -27.97
C ARG A 72 -34.52 9.54 -28.99
N ASP A 73 -35.63 10.00 -29.56
CA ASP A 73 -35.58 11.01 -30.62
C ASP A 73 -35.12 12.38 -30.10
N GLN A 74 -35.52 12.76 -28.89
CA GLN A 74 -35.00 13.96 -28.23
C GLN A 74 -33.48 13.88 -28.02
N TYR A 75 -32.97 12.73 -27.57
CA TYR A 75 -31.53 12.53 -27.39
C TYR A 75 -30.78 12.57 -28.73
N LEU A 76 -31.29 11.89 -29.76
CA LEU A 76 -30.67 11.88 -31.09
C LEU A 76 -30.62 13.28 -31.73
N SER A 77 -31.60 14.14 -31.43
CA SER A 77 -31.63 15.53 -31.91
C SER A 77 -30.49 16.41 -31.37
N LEU A 78 -29.82 15.99 -30.29
CA LEU A 78 -28.69 16.71 -29.71
C LEU A 78 -27.40 16.56 -30.54
N PHE A 79 -27.35 15.59 -31.46
CA PHE A 79 -26.16 15.26 -32.23
C PHE A 79 -26.22 15.85 -33.64
N LYS A 80 -25.10 16.44 -34.07
CA LYS A 80 -24.90 16.98 -35.42
C LYS A 80 -23.62 16.38 -36.00
N PRO A 81 -23.65 15.85 -37.25
CA PRO A 81 -22.47 15.24 -37.85
C PRO A 81 -21.27 16.18 -37.90
N HIS A 82 -20.10 15.67 -37.51
CA HIS A 82 -18.83 16.37 -37.54
C HIS A 82 -17.68 15.41 -37.82
N GLU A 83 -16.49 15.94 -38.14
CA GLU A 83 -15.29 15.11 -38.26
C GLU A 83 -15.05 14.33 -36.96
N ARG A 84 -14.49 13.12 -37.09
CA ARG A 84 -14.25 12.25 -35.92
C ARG A 84 -13.39 12.98 -34.89
N ASN A 85 -13.91 13.12 -33.68
CA ASN A 85 -13.15 13.66 -32.55
C ASN A 85 -12.02 12.69 -32.16
N LYS A 86 -10.78 13.02 -32.54
CA LYS A 86 -9.59 12.20 -32.27
C LYS A 86 -9.20 12.17 -30.79
N ASN A 87 -9.69 13.12 -30.00
CA ASN A 87 -9.40 13.23 -28.56
C ASN A 87 -10.45 12.50 -27.70
N LEU A 88 -11.51 11.98 -28.33
CA LEU A 88 -12.54 11.20 -27.64
C LEU A 88 -12.03 9.78 -27.37
N LYS A 89 -11.93 9.41 -26.10
CA LYS A 89 -11.53 8.06 -25.66
C LYS A 89 -12.73 7.32 -25.09
N THR A 90 -12.93 6.07 -25.49
CA THR A 90 -14.08 5.28 -25.04
C THR A 90 -13.62 3.95 -24.45
N ARG A 91 -14.37 3.43 -23.47
CA ARG A 91 -14.10 2.12 -22.89
C ARG A 91 -15.37 1.45 -22.37
N ILE A 92 -15.46 0.14 -22.55
CA ILE A 92 -16.40 -0.72 -21.82
C ILE A 92 -15.75 -1.11 -20.49
N VAL A 93 -16.33 -0.70 -19.38
CA VAL A 93 -15.78 -0.89 -18.03
C VAL A 93 -16.19 -2.25 -17.46
N ALA A 94 -17.47 -2.58 -17.62
CA ALA A 94 -18.04 -3.83 -17.14
C ALA A 94 -19.23 -4.22 -18.03
N MET A 95 -19.48 -5.51 -18.15
CA MET A 95 -20.61 -6.05 -18.89
C MET A 95 -21.08 -7.34 -18.23
N ASP A 96 -22.39 -7.52 -18.14
CA ASP A 96 -23.04 -8.75 -17.70
C ASP A 96 -24.13 -9.15 -18.71
N ILE A 97 -24.28 -10.45 -18.96
CA ILE A 97 -25.16 -11.00 -20.00
C ILE A 97 -25.90 -12.21 -19.44
N THR A 98 -27.23 -12.15 -19.46
CA THR A 98 -28.10 -13.27 -19.07
C THR A 98 -29.13 -13.50 -20.16
N ASN A 99 -28.97 -14.59 -20.92
CA ASN A 99 -29.83 -14.94 -22.05
C ASN A 99 -29.97 -13.79 -23.07
N ASN A 100 -31.17 -13.20 -23.16
CA ASN A 100 -31.51 -12.12 -24.09
C ASN A 100 -31.42 -10.72 -23.47
N MET A 101 -30.92 -10.61 -22.23
CA MET A 101 -30.76 -9.36 -21.49
C MET A 101 -29.29 -9.16 -21.12
N GLY A 102 -28.89 -7.89 -20.99
CA GLY A 102 -27.55 -7.55 -20.54
C GLY A 102 -27.50 -6.19 -19.88
N SER A 103 -26.38 -5.90 -19.23
CA SER A 103 -26.06 -4.57 -18.74
C SER A 103 -24.61 -4.24 -19.04
N ALA A 104 -24.32 -2.95 -19.23
CA ALA A 104 -22.95 -2.50 -19.43
C ALA A 104 -22.71 -1.16 -18.74
N LYS A 105 -21.54 -1.02 -18.10
CA LYS A 105 -20.99 0.27 -17.69
C LYS A 105 -19.97 0.69 -18.73
N VAL A 106 -20.12 1.89 -19.29
CA VAL A 106 -19.19 2.44 -20.28
C VAL A 106 -18.74 3.86 -19.92
N GLU A 107 -17.58 4.24 -20.44
CA GLU A 107 -16.96 5.55 -20.24
C GLU A 107 -16.69 6.21 -21.59
N ILE A 108 -17.11 7.47 -21.75
CA ILE A 108 -16.78 8.34 -22.89
C ILE A 108 -16.06 9.57 -22.34
N SER A 109 -14.78 9.68 -22.64
CA SER A 109 -13.91 10.75 -22.19
C SER A 109 -13.69 11.73 -23.33
N THR A 110 -14.15 12.96 -23.14
CA THR A 110 -13.87 14.10 -24.04
C THR A 110 -12.66 14.88 -23.53
N GLU A 111 -12.38 16.06 -24.07
CA GLU A 111 -11.33 16.94 -23.50
C GLU A 111 -11.75 17.57 -22.17
N ARG A 112 -13.05 17.79 -21.96
CA ARG A 112 -13.59 18.54 -20.82
C ARG A 112 -14.34 17.70 -19.80
N ASP A 113 -14.88 16.56 -20.22
CA ASP A 113 -15.77 15.76 -19.39
C ASP A 113 -15.55 14.26 -19.61
N LEU A 114 -15.64 13.50 -18.51
CA LEU A 114 -15.88 12.07 -18.48
C LEU A 114 -17.38 11.80 -18.31
N TYR A 115 -17.98 11.16 -19.30
CA TYR A 115 -19.33 10.61 -19.21
C TYR A 115 -19.24 9.15 -18.79
N THR A 116 -20.03 8.77 -17.79
CA THR A 116 -20.23 7.37 -17.40
C THR A 116 -21.67 6.98 -17.66
N ASP A 117 -21.86 6.05 -18.59
CA ASP A 117 -23.17 5.56 -18.98
C ASP A 117 -23.38 4.13 -18.47
N TYR A 118 -24.55 3.88 -17.91
CA TYR A 118 -25.05 2.56 -17.53
C TYR A 118 -26.16 2.18 -18.51
N PHE A 119 -25.94 1.12 -19.27
CA PHE A 119 -26.88 0.58 -20.24
C PHE A 119 -27.59 -0.64 -19.68
N ASN A 120 -28.90 -0.70 -19.90
CA ASN A 120 -29.62 -1.96 -19.99
C ASN A 120 -29.73 -2.32 -21.48
N LEU A 121 -29.43 -3.57 -21.83
CA LEU A 121 -29.36 -4.06 -23.19
C LEU A 121 -30.36 -5.20 -23.37
N MET A 122 -30.97 -5.28 -24.54
CA MET A 122 -31.88 -6.37 -24.90
C MET A 122 -31.59 -6.90 -26.30
N LYS A 123 -31.76 -8.20 -26.47
CA LYS A 123 -31.71 -8.88 -27.76
C LYS A 123 -33.09 -8.96 -28.37
N THR A 124 -33.20 -8.60 -29.64
CA THR A 124 -34.38 -8.81 -30.48
C THR A 124 -34.01 -9.71 -31.66
N ASN A 125 -34.98 -10.03 -32.52
CA ASN A 125 -34.72 -10.69 -33.80
C ASN A 125 -33.81 -9.87 -34.73
N LYS A 126 -33.63 -8.57 -34.49
CA LYS A 126 -32.76 -7.67 -35.27
C LYS A 126 -31.37 -7.49 -34.66
N GLY A 127 -31.09 -8.11 -33.50
CA GLY A 127 -29.81 -7.99 -32.79
C GLY A 127 -29.94 -7.36 -31.41
N TRP A 128 -28.80 -6.96 -30.84
CA TRP A 128 -28.72 -6.29 -29.55
C TRP A 128 -28.92 -4.79 -29.66
N PHE A 129 -29.58 -4.22 -28.66
CA PHE A 129 -29.86 -2.79 -28.59
C PHE A 129 -29.73 -2.29 -27.16
N ILE A 130 -29.34 -1.02 -27.01
CA ILE A 130 -29.47 -0.28 -25.76
C ILE A 130 -30.96 0.00 -25.55
N ALA A 131 -31.53 -0.59 -24.51
CA ALA A 131 -32.93 -0.44 -24.12
C ALA A 131 -33.14 0.73 -23.16
N ASP A 132 -32.23 0.96 -22.23
CA ASP A 132 -32.26 2.10 -21.32
C ASP A 132 -30.85 2.62 -21.05
N LYS A 133 -30.76 3.92 -20.74
CA LYS A 133 -29.51 4.57 -20.38
C LYS A 133 -29.69 5.44 -19.14
N VAL A 134 -28.82 5.26 -18.15
CA VAL A 134 -28.60 6.27 -17.10
C VAL A 134 -27.18 6.80 -17.24
N SER A 135 -27.02 8.12 -17.26
CA SER A 135 -25.75 8.78 -17.51
C SER A 135 -25.39 9.76 -16.42
N THR A 136 -24.11 9.84 -16.08
CA THR A 136 -23.54 10.93 -15.29
C THR A 136 -22.37 11.55 -16.02
N ARG A 137 -22.17 12.85 -15.80
CA ARG A 137 -21.07 13.64 -16.36
C ARG A 137 -20.22 14.18 -15.23
N THR A 138 -18.93 13.89 -15.28
CA THR A 138 -17.91 14.46 -14.40
C THR A 138 -16.97 15.29 -15.27
N PRO A 139 -16.84 16.61 -15.05
CA PRO A 139 -15.80 17.39 -15.73
C PRO A 139 -14.42 16.75 -15.49
N HIS A 140 -13.66 16.53 -16.57
CA HIS A 140 -12.21 16.42 -16.45
C HIS A 140 -11.76 17.72 -15.81
N LYS A 141 -11.23 17.63 -14.59
CA LYS A 141 -10.90 18.79 -13.76
C LYS A 141 -10.32 19.90 -14.63
N ILE A 142 -11.07 20.98 -14.85
CA ILE A 142 -10.49 22.31 -14.98
C ILE A 142 -9.55 22.38 -13.78
N VAL A 143 -8.27 22.66 -14.03
CA VAL A 143 -7.29 22.81 -12.95
C VAL A 143 -7.86 23.85 -12.00
N ASP A 144 -8.48 23.36 -10.94
CA ASP A 144 -8.88 24.18 -9.82
C ASP A 144 -7.57 24.82 -9.36
N VAL A 145 -7.56 26.14 -9.20
CA VAL A 145 -6.43 26.81 -8.54
C VAL A 145 -6.28 26.31 -7.09
N ASN A 146 -7.24 25.50 -6.60
CA ASN A 146 -7.17 24.69 -5.37
C ASN A 146 -6.90 23.19 -5.62
N ALA A 147 -6.64 22.74 -6.84
CA ALA A 147 -6.32 21.35 -7.14
C ALA A 147 -4.98 21.02 -6.51
N ILE A 148 -5.00 20.18 -5.47
CA ILE A 148 -3.80 19.57 -4.91
C ILE A 148 -3.07 18.83 -6.04
N LEU A 149 -1.91 19.34 -6.44
CA LEU A 149 -1.02 18.77 -7.45
C LEU A 149 0.28 18.37 -6.77
N PRO A 150 0.33 17.20 -6.09
CA PRO A 150 1.52 16.80 -5.39
C PRO A 150 2.64 16.53 -6.39
N LYS A 151 3.81 17.11 -6.17
CA LYS A 151 5.04 16.89 -6.95
C LYS A 151 6.16 16.47 -6.02
N LYS A 152 6.99 15.55 -6.52
CA LYS A 152 8.23 15.12 -5.85
C LYS A 152 9.34 16.12 -6.15
N GLU A 153 10.09 16.50 -5.12
CA GLU A 153 11.28 17.33 -5.18
C GLU A 153 12.38 16.63 -4.38
N THR A 154 13.46 16.24 -5.05
CA THR A 154 14.58 15.59 -4.37
C THR A 154 15.37 16.61 -3.56
N ILE A 155 15.56 16.33 -2.28
CA ILE A 155 16.28 17.21 -1.34
C ILE A 155 17.69 16.68 -1.10
N ILE A 156 17.81 15.39 -0.79
CA ILE A 156 19.08 14.68 -0.56
C ILE A 156 19.11 13.41 -1.42
N GLU A 157 20.28 13.12 -2.00
CA GLU A 157 20.61 11.89 -2.74
C GLU A 157 21.82 11.21 -2.09
N GLY A 158 22.20 10.01 -2.53
CA GLY A 158 23.38 9.30 -2.02
C GLY A 158 23.20 8.71 -0.63
N LEU A 159 21.96 8.46 -0.18
CA LEU A 159 21.70 7.80 1.10
C LEU A 159 21.77 6.27 0.92
N LYS A 160 22.49 5.58 1.80
CA LYS A 160 22.69 4.12 1.69
C LYS A 160 21.49 3.34 2.24
N ARG A 161 20.45 3.15 1.42
CA ARG A 161 19.14 2.57 1.82
C ARG A 161 18.62 3.17 3.12
N PRO A 162 18.23 4.47 3.14
CA PRO A 162 17.76 5.13 4.34
C PRO A 162 16.51 4.44 4.89
N TRP A 163 16.52 4.09 6.18
CA TRP A 163 15.45 3.34 6.86
C TRP A 163 14.50 4.25 7.65
N SER A 164 15.04 5.22 8.38
CA SER A 164 14.25 6.17 9.15
C SER A 164 14.86 7.57 9.13
N ILE A 165 14.01 8.56 9.42
CA ILE A 165 14.30 9.98 9.53
C ILE A 165 13.63 10.54 10.79
N ALA A 166 14.34 11.40 11.50
CA ALA A 166 13.87 12.15 12.65
C ALA A 166 14.27 13.63 12.53
N PHE A 167 13.31 14.53 12.63
CA PHE A 167 13.56 15.98 12.58
C PHE A 167 14.00 16.50 13.94
N MET A 168 15.23 17.00 14.04
CA MET A 168 15.73 17.72 15.22
C MET A 168 15.27 19.18 15.20
N SER A 169 15.12 19.74 14.00
CA SER A 169 14.50 21.04 13.72
C SER A 169 13.87 20.99 12.33
N GLU A 170 13.35 22.11 11.83
CA GLU A 170 12.82 22.18 10.46
C GLU A 170 13.88 21.88 9.38
N ASN A 171 15.14 22.22 9.65
CA ASN A 171 16.23 22.12 8.67
C ASN A 171 17.31 21.11 9.07
N GLU A 172 17.21 20.47 10.23
CA GLU A 172 18.19 19.48 10.69
C GLU A 172 17.52 18.15 10.99
N VAL A 173 18.03 17.09 10.38
CA VAL A 173 17.47 15.74 10.48
C VAL A 173 18.55 14.72 10.85
N LEU A 174 18.15 13.69 11.58
CA LEU A 174 18.88 12.43 11.67
C LEU A 174 18.28 11.46 10.67
N ILE A 175 19.12 10.78 9.90
CA ILE A 175 18.73 9.69 9.00
C ILE A 175 19.52 8.45 9.38
N SER A 176 18.81 7.36 9.63
CA SER A 176 19.38 6.02 9.83
C SER A 176 19.50 5.34 8.47
N GLU A 177 20.72 5.11 7.98
CA GLU A 177 20.98 4.36 6.75
C GLU A 177 21.12 2.85 7.06
N LYS A 178 20.23 2.00 6.52
CA LYS A 178 20.26 0.55 6.78
C LYS A 178 21.62 -0.05 6.45
N GLU A 179 22.19 0.38 5.31
CA GLU A 179 23.46 -0.09 4.75
C GLU A 179 24.60 0.95 4.93
N GLY A 180 24.39 1.98 5.75
CA GLY A 180 25.32 3.09 5.93
C GLY A 180 25.54 3.44 7.40
N HIS A 181 25.45 4.73 7.72
CA HIS A 181 25.61 5.23 9.08
C HIS A 181 24.33 5.92 9.59
N LEU A 182 24.27 6.19 10.89
CA LEU A 182 23.40 7.26 11.37
C LEU A 182 24.07 8.58 11.00
N VAL A 183 23.34 9.44 10.31
CA VAL A 183 23.87 10.70 9.78
C VAL A 183 22.97 11.86 10.18
N LYS A 184 23.58 12.98 10.57
CA LYS A 184 22.92 14.26 10.74
C LYS A 184 23.06 15.05 9.45
N ILE A 185 21.97 15.61 8.94
CA ILE A 185 21.95 16.36 7.68
C ILE A 185 21.27 17.69 7.89
N ASN A 186 21.91 18.76 7.43
CA ASN A 186 21.28 20.06 7.27
C ASN A 186 20.62 20.13 5.88
N LEU A 187 19.30 20.30 5.84
CA LEU A 187 18.51 20.27 4.59
C LEU A 187 18.75 21.48 3.68
N LEU A 188 19.32 22.58 4.21
CA LEU A 188 19.63 23.79 3.43
C LEU A 188 21.03 23.72 2.83
N THR A 189 22.04 23.44 3.65
CA THR A 189 23.43 23.37 3.20
C THR A 189 23.78 22.04 2.56
N LYS A 190 22.97 21.00 2.80
CA LYS A 190 23.19 19.60 2.42
C LYS A 190 24.43 18.98 3.08
N GLU A 191 24.98 19.63 4.11
CA GLU A 191 26.07 19.09 4.89
C GLU A 191 25.61 17.82 5.62
N LYS A 192 26.43 16.76 5.54
CA LYS A 192 26.16 15.44 6.09
C LYS A 192 27.28 15.04 7.05
N THR A 193 26.92 14.87 8.32
CA THR A 193 27.85 14.48 9.39
C THR A 193 27.51 13.10 9.90
N LYS A 194 28.51 12.21 10.00
CA LYS A 194 28.34 10.88 10.58
C LYS A 194 28.26 10.96 12.10
N ILE A 195 27.22 10.36 12.67
CA ILE A 195 27.09 10.18 14.12
C ILE A 195 27.94 8.98 14.57
N GLN A 196 28.80 9.20 15.57
CA GLN A 196 29.69 8.19 16.14
C GLN A 196 29.03 7.44 17.30
N GLY A 197 29.73 6.43 17.86
CA GLY A 197 29.30 5.75 19.07
C GLY A 197 28.22 4.68 18.88
N TYR A 198 27.98 4.21 17.66
CA TYR A 198 27.04 3.11 17.44
C TYR A 198 27.50 1.83 18.17
N PRO A 199 26.58 0.98 18.69
CA PRO A 199 26.94 -0.26 19.36
C PRO A 199 27.82 -1.20 18.51
N THR A 200 28.83 -1.80 19.13
CA THR A 200 29.81 -2.67 18.48
C THR A 200 29.26 -4.03 18.07
N ASP A 201 28.13 -4.42 18.65
CA ASP A 201 27.42 -5.65 18.34
C ASP A 201 26.44 -5.51 17.17
N LEU A 202 26.46 -4.39 16.45
CA LEU A 202 25.70 -4.21 15.22
C LEU A 202 26.08 -5.26 14.16
N GLU A 203 25.05 -5.88 13.57
CA GLU A 203 25.12 -6.62 12.32
C GLU A 203 24.81 -5.68 11.16
N ASP A 204 25.84 -5.31 10.40
CA ASP A 204 25.65 -4.56 9.17
C ASP A 204 24.94 -5.41 8.11
N SER A 205 24.30 -4.73 7.16
CA SER A 205 23.71 -5.40 5.99
C SER A 205 24.80 -5.94 5.08
N ILE A 206 24.53 -7.11 4.49
CA ILE A 206 25.37 -7.69 3.42
C ILE A 206 24.89 -7.27 2.02
N ALA A 207 23.91 -6.35 1.93
CA ALA A 207 23.41 -5.75 0.68
C ALA A 207 22.98 -6.77 -0.40
N GLY A 208 22.46 -7.93 0.01
CA GLY A 208 22.07 -9.03 -0.87
C GLY A 208 20.59 -9.35 -0.83
N PHE A 209 20.12 -10.08 -1.85
CA PHE A 209 18.82 -10.74 -1.78
C PHE A 209 18.80 -11.68 -0.58
N GLY A 210 17.74 -11.59 0.23
CA GLY A 210 17.60 -12.39 1.42
C GLY A 210 18.16 -11.78 2.71
N ASP A 211 18.53 -10.50 2.69
CA ASP A 211 19.08 -9.80 3.84
C ASP A 211 18.30 -8.55 4.26
N ASN A 212 17.71 -8.61 5.46
CA ASN A 212 17.07 -7.46 6.09
C ASN A 212 17.86 -6.93 7.31
N THR A 213 19.14 -7.28 7.49
CA THR A 213 19.94 -6.74 8.61
C THR A 213 20.32 -5.27 8.43
N GLY A 214 20.78 -4.65 9.51
CA GLY A 214 21.29 -3.29 9.52
C GLY A 214 20.70 -2.43 10.63
N LYS A 215 20.66 -1.12 10.35
CA LYS A 215 20.15 -0.07 11.22
C LYS A 215 18.71 0.23 10.83
N PHE A 216 17.82 0.42 11.81
CA PHE A 216 16.39 0.63 11.56
C PHE A 216 15.95 2.00 12.07
N GLU A 217 15.11 2.02 13.11
CA GLU A 217 14.42 3.22 13.57
C GLU A 217 15.37 4.14 14.33
N ILE A 218 15.24 5.45 14.08
CA ILE A 218 15.79 6.52 14.91
C ILE A 218 14.60 7.37 15.34
N LEU A 219 14.37 7.46 16.64
CA LEU A 219 13.24 8.18 17.22
C LEU A 219 13.76 9.15 18.29
N LEU A 220 13.30 10.40 18.24
CA LEU A 220 13.60 11.37 19.29
C LEU A 220 12.67 11.13 20.48
N ASP A 221 13.19 11.34 21.67
CA ASP A 221 12.37 11.46 22.87
C ASP A 221 11.38 12.64 22.73
N PRO A 222 10.15 12.56 23.27
CA PRO A 222 9.23 13.71 23.27
C PRO A 222 9.85 14.98 23.89
N ASP A 223 10.75 14.82 24.86
CA ASP A 223 11.47 15.92 25.53
C ASP A 223 12.90 16.11 25.01
N PHE A 224 13.18 15.69 23.76
CA PHE A 224 14.52 15.72 23.15
C PHE A 224 15.23 17.07 23.24
N ASN A 225 14.48 18.18 23.18
CA ASN A 225 15.07 19.53 23.28
C ASN A 225 15.78 19.76 24.60
N THR A 226 15.37 19.06 25.66
CA THR A 226 15.93 19.14 27.01
C THR A 226 16.90 17.99 27.28
N ASN A 227 16.49 16.74 27.04
CA ASN A 227 17.23 15.56 27.48
C ASN A 227 18.21 14.99 26.45
N LYS A 228 18.07 15.38 25.17
CA LYS A 228 18.82 14.86 24.02
C LYS A 228 18.77 13.34 23.87
N TYR A 229 17.73 12.69 24.41
CA TYR A 229 17.56 11.25 24.28
C TYR A 229 17.07 10.86 22.90
N VAL A 230 17.76 9.86 22.33
CA VAL A 230 17.38 9.20 21.09
C VAL A 230 17.22 7.71 21.33
N TYR A 231 16.27 7.11 20.64
CA TYR A 231 15.98 5.68 20.67
C TYR A 231 16.33 5.09 19.33
N LEU A 232 17.02 3.96 19.35
CA LEU A 232 17.44 3.27 18.14
C LEU A 232 17.03 1.81 18.18
N SER A 233 16.57 1.30 17.04
CA SER A 233 16.45 -0.13 16.80
C SER A 233 17.43 -0.56 15.71
N TYR A 234 18.04 -1.72 15.90
CA TYR A 234 19.02 -2.29 14.98
C TYR A 234 19.12 -3.80 15.14
N VAL A 235 19.77 -4.46 14.18
CA VAL A 235 20.11 -5.88 14.32
C VAL A 235 21.41 -6.04 15.09
N ALA A 236 21.34 -6.65 16.27
CA ALA A 236 22.49 -7.07 17.04
C ALA A 236 22.93 -8.49 16.65
N LYS A 237 24.23 -8.74 16.58
CA LYS A 237 24.82 -10.08 16.39
C LYS A 237 25.40 -10.64 17.68
N LYS A 238 25.34 -11.96 17.78
CA LYS A 238 26.07 -12.78 18.76
C LYS A 238 26.59 -14.01 18.02
N SER A 239 27.89 -14.03 17.77
CA SER A 239 28.54 -15.04 16.92
C SER A 239 27.86 -15.09 15.53
N ALA A 240 27.42 -16.27 15.08
CA ALA A 240 26.70 -16.45 13.82
C ALA A 240 25.18 -16.29 13.94
N SER A 241 24.65 -15.70 15.02
CA SER A 241 23.21 -15.48 15.22
C SER A 241 22.91 -14.00 15.46
N ARG A 242 21.66 -13.59 15.26
CA ARG A 242 21.27 -12.17 15.24
C ARG A 242 19.83 -11.92 15.73
N THR A 243 19.60 -10.74 16.29
CA THR A 243 18.24 -10.30 16.69
C THR A 243 18.04 -8.80 16.74
N THR A 244 16.79 -8.34 16.79
CA THR A 244 16.43 -6.94 16.99
C THR A 244 16.77 -6.51 18.41
N LYS A 245 17.44 -5.36 18.53
CA LYS A 245 17.77 -4.73 19.81
C LYS A 245 17.32 -3.28 19.80
N ILE A 246 16.78 -2.83 20.92
CA ILE A 246 16.34 -1.44 21.13
C ILE A 246 17.16 -0.83 22.26
N ILE A 247 17.69 0.36 21.99
CA ILE A 247 18.51 1.13 22.92
C ILE A 247 18.00 2.56 23.04
N ARG A 248 18.36 3.22 24.14
CA ARG A 248 18.34 4.67 24.30
C ARG A 248 19.77 5.18 24.44
N ALA A 249 20.06 6.33 23.87
CA ALA A 249 21.33 7.03 24.03
C ALA A 249 21.10 8.54 24.21
N VAL A 250 22.10 9.25 24.72
CA VAL A 250 22.19 10.71 24.67
C VAL A 250 22.92 11.09 23.40
N LEU A 251 22.31 11.91 22.54
CA LEU A 251 22.99 12.48 21.38
C LEU A 251 23.73 13.76 21.79
N LYS A 252 25.06 13.72 21.78
CA LYS A 252 25.90 14.86 22.16
C LYS A 252 27.19 14.85 21.34
N ASP A 253 27.59 16.02 20.84
CA ASP A 253 28.81 16.23 20.06
C ASP A 253 28.93 15.25 18.87
N ASP A 254 27.83 15.08 18.12
CA ASP A 254 27.70 14.15 17.01
C ASP A 254 28.09 12.70 17.35
N SER A 255 27.80 12.28 18.59
CA SER A 255 28.06 10.94 19.10
C SER A 255 26.91 10.43 19.98
N LEU A 256 26.66 9.12 19.93
CA LEU A 256 25.78 8.43 20.85
C LEU A 256 26.55 8.11 22.14
N GLN A 257 26.09 8.65 23.25
CA GLN A 257 26.68 8.49 24.58
C GLN A 257 25.68 7.85 25.55
N GLN A 258 26.15 7.35 26.70
CA GLN A 258 25.30 6.82 27.77
C GLN A 258 24.26 5.79 27.28
N ILE A 259 24.71 4.84 26.45
CA ILE A 259 23.83 3.86 25.82
C ILE A 259 23.24 2.93 26.87
N LYS A 260 21.90 2.86 26.91
CA LYS A 260 21.12 1.94 27.73
C LYS A 260 20.37 0.97 26.84
N VAL A 261 20.55 -0.33 27.05
CA VAL A 261 19.73 -1.37 26.41
C VAL A 261 18.34 -1.37 27.03
N LEU A 262 17.31 -1.22 26.21
CA LEU A 262 15.92 -1.27 26.65
C LEU A 262 15.28 -2.63 26.39
N PHE A 263 15.59 -3.24 25.25
CA PHE A 263 14.99 -4.51 24.85
C PHE A 263 15.92 -5.32 23.94
N VAL A 264 15.89 -6.64 24.10
CA VAL A 264 16.56 -7.61 23.23
C VAL A 264 15.55 -8.70 22.87
N ALA A 265 15.24 -8.83 21.57
CA ALA A 265 14.24 -9.76 21.03
C ALA A 265 14.78 -11.20 20.93
N GLU A 266 15.24 -11.75 22.04
CA GLU A 266 15.70 -13.13 22.09
C GLU A 266 14.64 -14.14 21.63
N PRO A 267 15.06 -15.27 21.03
CA PRO A 267 16.45 -15.72 20.86
C PRO A 267 17.20 -15.02 19.71
N TYR A 268 18.54 -15.09 19.74
CA TYR A 268 19.37 -14.81 18.57
C TYR A 268 19.29 -16.00 17.61
N THR A 269 18.85 -15.78 16.37
CA THR A 269 18.65 -16.84 15.37
C THR A 269 19.54 -16.66 14.15
N LYS A 270 19.58 -17.68 13.27
CA LYS A 270 20.30 -17.57 11.99
C LYS A 270 19.53 -16.80 10.91
N GLU A 271 18.25 -16.52 11.18
CA GLU A 271 17.33 -15.91 10.24
C GLU A 271 17.72 -14.48 9.88
N ARG A 272 17.50 -14.11 8.62
CA ARG A 272 17.82 -12.78 8.09
C ARG A 272 16.61 -11.92 7.76
N TYR A 273 15.42 -12.35 8.18
CA TYR A 273 14.13 -11.73 7.83
C TYR A 273 13.32 -11.30 9.05
N HIS A 274 12.28 -10.49 8.78
CA HIS A 274 11.20 -10.11 9.71
C HIS A 274 11.66 -9.56 11.07
N TYR A 275 12.59 -8.61 11.09
CA TYR A 275 13.07 -8.02 12.34
C TYR A 275 12.06 -7.13 13.06
N GLY A 276 11.13 -6.51 12.31
CA GLY A 276 10.35 -5.39 12.81
C GLY A 276 11.26 -4.19 13.11
N GLY A 277 11.08 -3.58 14.28
CA GLY A 277 11.93 -2.50 14.77
C GLY A 277 11.34 -1.11 14.61
N GLY A 278 10.13 -0.97 14.08
CA GLY A 278 9.41 0.31 14.12
C GLY A 278 9.09 0.70 15.56
N MET A 279 9.16 2.01 15.87
CA MET A 279 8.90 2.54 17.21
C MET A 279 8.08 3.82 17.16
N VAL A 280 7.23 4.04 18.17
CA VAL A 280 6.49 5.30 18.36
C VAL A 280 6.25 5.56 19.85
N PHE A 281 6.24 6.83 20.24
CA PHE A 281 5.72 7.23 21.55
C PHE A 281 4.21 7.44 21.48
N GLY A 282 3.46 6.81 22.39
CA GLY A 282 2.04 7.08 22.61
C GLY A 282 1.80 8.44 23.27
N ASN A 283 0.55 8.91 23.29
CA ASN A 283 0.16 10.10 24.07
C ASN A 283 0.30 9.87 25.59
N ASP A 284 0.37 8.61 26.02
CA ASP A 284 0.65 8.21 27.40
C ASP A 284 2.14 8.27 27.80
N GLY A 285 2.99 8.75 26.89
CA GLY A 285 4.44 8.86 27.08
C GLY A 285 5.17 7.52 27.10
N LYS A 286 4.53 6.42 26.67
CA LYS A 286 5.16 5.09 26.60
C LYS A 286 5.72 4.83 25.21
N LEU A 287 6.77 4.03 25.17
CA LEU A 287 7.39 3.58 23.93
C LEU A 287 6.73 2.28 23.47
N TYR A 288 6.18 2.30 22.27
CA TYR A 288 5.62 1.15 21.59
C TYR A 288 6.52 0.73 20.45
N PHE A 289 6.71 -0.57 20.25
CA PHE A 289 7.58 -1.07 19.19
C PHE A 289 7.20 -2.46 18.67
N THR A 290 7.53 -2.70 17.40
CA THR A 290 7.23 -3.96 16.70
C THR A 290 8.44 -4.90 16.72
N ILE A 291 8.19 -6.20 16.90
CA ILE A 291 9.18 -7.27 16.73
C ILE A 291 8.56 -8.34 15.85
N GLY A 292 9.13 -8.58 14.67
CA GLY A 292 8.61 -9.62 13.77
C GLY A 292 8.98 -11.04 14.22
N GLU A 293 8.34 -12.06 13.63
CA GLU A 293 8.42 -13.46 14.10
C GLU A 293 9.72 -14.21 13.70
N ARG A 294 10.42 -13.67 12.70
CA ARG A 294 11.75 -14.08 12.19
C ARG A 294 11.79 -15.30 11.26
N LEU A 295 10.70 -16.00 10.97
CA LEU A 295 10.68 -17.13 10.03
C LEU A 295 10.26 -16.71 8.63
N PHE A 296 11.06 -17.07 7.62
CA PHE A 296 10.64 -16.84 6.24
C PHE A 296 9.61 -17.88 5.77
N SER A 297 9.76 -19.13 6.20
CA SER A 297 8.91 -20.27 5.84
C SER A 297 7.96 -20.63 6.97
N GLU A 298 6.68 -20.74 6.65
CA GLU A 298 5.65 -21.20 7.58
C GLU A 298 5.88 -22.64 8.05
N GLN A 299 6.58 -23.46 7.26
CA GLN A 299 6.91 -24.85 7.64
C GLN A 299 7.91 -24.93 8.81
N ASP A 300 8.65 -23.85 9.10
CA ASP A 300 9.59 -23.79 10.21
C ASP A 300 8.90 -23.42 11.54
N GLU A 301 7.58 -23.17 11.52
CA GLU A 301 6.82 -22.85 12.73
C GLU A 301 6.82 -24.04 13.71
N PRO A 302 7.14 -23.81 14.99
CA PRO A 302 7.03 -24.85 16.01
C PRO A 302 5.56 -25.18 16.33
N ILE A 303 5.33 -26.25 17.11
CA ILE A 303 4.00 -26.72 17.51
C ILE A 303 3.13 -25.59 18.10
N ILE A 304 3.74 -24.73 18.91
CA ILE A 304 3.14 -23.46 19.35
C ILE A 304 3.79 -22.37 18.51
N PRO A 305 3.10 -21.81 17.49
CA PRO A 305 3.71 -20.84 16.60
C PRO A 305 4.32 -19.65 17.33
N ILE A 306 5.42 -19.13 16.80
CA ILE A 306 6.24 -18.13 17.48
C ILE A 306 5.43 -16.88 17.83
N ALA A 307 4.66 -16.36 16.87
CA ALA A 307 3.85 -15.17 17.06
C ALA A 307 2.70 -15.38 18.08
N GLN A 308 2.28 -16.62 18.30
CA GLN A 308 1.25 -17.00 19.28
C GLN A 308 1.82 -17.34 20.68
N ASN A 309 3.09 -17.72 20.76
CA ASN A 309 3.74 -18.03 22.03
C ASN A 309 4.06 -16.76 22.83
N ILE A 310 3.41 -16.57 23.99
CA ILE A 310 3.61 -15.41 24.87
C ILE A 310 4.98 -15.40 25.58
N GLU A 311 5.65 -16.56 25.67
CA GLU A 311 6.99 -16.70 26.24
C GLU A 311 8.09 -16.36 25.22
N ASP A 312 7.74 -16.32 23.92
CA ASP A 312 8.65 -15.93 22.84
C ASP A 312 8.56 -14.43 22.58
N LYS A 313 9.72 -13.77 22.41
CA LYS A 313 9.77 -12.32 22.23
C LYS A 313 9.42 -11.85 20.82
N ARG A 314 9.24 -12.78 19.88
CA ARG A 314 9.09 -12.50 18.45
C ARG A 314 7.62 -12.57 18.00
N GLY A 315 7.28 -11.80 16.97
CA GLY A 315 5.93 -11.70 16.43
C GLY A 315 4.96 -10.93 17.33
N LYS A 316 5.45 -9.87 18.00
CA LYS A 316 4.79 -9.15 19.09
C LYS A 316 4.90 -7.63 18.94
N ILE A 317 3.99 -6.94 19.61
CA ILE A 317 4.12 -5.50 19.90
C ILE A 317 4.27 -5.33 21.41
N TYR A 318 5.23 -4.49 21.80
CA TYR A 318 5.55 -4.19 23.20
C TYR A 318 5.22 -2.75 23.56
N ARG A 319 4.98 -2.51 24.85
CA ARG A 319 4.81 -1.20 25.48
C ARG A 319 5.70 -1.12 26.72
N ILE A 320 6.62 -0.17 26.76
CA ILE A 320 7.53 0.09 27.90
C ILE A 320 7.56 1.57 28.27
N ASN A 321 7.99 1.92 29.48
CA ASN A 321 8.34 3.30 29.82
C ASN A 321 9.57 3.76 29.01
N SER A 322 9.76 5.08 28.89
CA SER A 322 10.91 5.68 28.20
C SER A 322 12.28 5.28 28.76
N ASP A 323 12.34 4.78 29.99
CA ASP A 323 13.55 4.27 30.63
C ASP A 323 13.72 2.75 30.53
N GLY A 324 12.79 2.03 29.90
CA GLY A 324 12.81 0.58 29.75
C GLY A 324 12.11 -0.21 30.86
N THR A 325 11.61 0.46 31.91
CA THR A 325 10.79 -0.21 32.92
C THR A 325 9.41 -0.56 32.36
N ILE A 326 8.75 -1.58 32.93
CA ILE A 326 7.43 -2.02 32.47
C ILE A 326 6.35 -1.16 33.13
N PRO A 327 5.42 -0.55 32.36
CA PRO A 327 4.29 0.17 32.91
C PRO A 327 3.40 -0.75 33.74
N LYS A 328 2.94 -0.27 34.90
CA LYS A 328 2.08 -1.03 35.82
C LYS A 328 0.69 -1.34 35.23
N ASP A 329 0.26 -0.54 34.27
CA ASP A 329 -1.00 -0.62 33.54
C ASP A 329 -0.88 -1.41 32.22
N ASN A 330 0.23 -2.13 31.99
CA ASN A 330 0.31 -3.02 30.84
C ASN A 330 -0.71 -4.17 30.92
N PRO A 331 -1.21 -4.66 29.76
CA PRO A 331 -2.14 -5.77 29.74
C PRO A 331 -1.52 -7.06 30.30
N ASP A 332 -2.30 -7.81 31.07
CA ASP A 332 -1.86 -9.08 31.64
C ASP A 332 -2.08 -10.24 30.66
N PHE A 333 -0.96 -10.88 30.27
CA PHE A 333 -0.91 -12.09 29.44
C PHE A 333 -0.61 -13.36 30.26
N GLY A 334 -0.53 -13.25 31.59
CA GLY A 334 -0.17 -14.32 32.50
C GLY A 334 1.30 -14.29 32.92
N SER A 335 1.62 -15.01 34.00
CA SER A 335 2.92 -14.96 34.68
C SER A 335 4.12 -15.43 33.86
N LYS A 336 3.90 -16.18 32.78
CA LYS A 336 4.95 -16.64 31.87
C LYS A 336 5.21 -15.72 30.69
N ALA A 337 4.34 -14.73 30.48
CA ALA A 337 4.47 -13.84 29.34
C ALA A 337 5.75 -13.01 29.42
N THR A 338 6.32 -12.70 28.26
CA THR A 338 7.44 -11.76 28.17
C THR A 338 7.05 -10.40 28.78
N PRO A 339 7.87 -9.80 29.67
CA PRO A 339 7.59 -8.48 30.21
C PRO A 339 7.44 -7.42 29.12
N GLY A 340 6.47 -6.51 29.30
CA GLY A 340 6.20 -5.42 28.35
C GLY A 340 5.27 -5.81 27.20
N LEU A 341 4.83 -7.06 27.11
CA LEU A 341 3.97 -7.52 26.02
C LEU A 341 2.65 -6.73 25.97
N TYR A 342 2.30 -6.23 24.79
CA TYR A 342 1.08 -5.44 24.59
C TYR A 342 0.09 -6.11 23.64
N ALA A 343 0.58 -6.69 22.53
CA ALA A 343 -0.21 -7.48 21.59
C ALA A 343 0.63 -8.58 20.92
N ILE A 344 -0.03 -9.63 20.43
CA ILE A 344 0.59 -10.83 19.85
C ILE A 344 0.12 -11.06 18.41
N GLY A 345 0.70 -12.04 17.72
CA GLY A 345 0.16 -12.55 16.45
C GLY A 345 0.46 -11.67 15.24
N ILE A 346 1.55 -10.91 15.24
CA ILE A 346 2.02 -10.17 14.05
C ILE A 346 3.12 -10.97 13.34
N ARG A 347 3.23 -10.80 12.02
CA ARG A 347 4.24 -11.47 11.19
C ARG A 347 5.50 -10.62 11.06
N ALA A 348 5.42 -9.56 10.26
CA ALA A 348 6.57 -8.78 9.80
C ALA A 348 6.26 -7.28 9.79
N ALA A 349 5.68 -6.78 10.90
CA ALA A 349 5.29 -5.39 11.03
C ALA A 349 6.46 -4.42 10.84
N GLN A 350 6.32 -3.49 9.89
CA GLN A 350 7.37 -2.55 9.51
C GLN A 350 7.17 -1.18 10.16
N GLY A 351 6.10 -0.49 9.78
CA GLY A 351 5.80 0.85 10.27
C GLY A 351 4.86 0.82 11.46
N ILE A 352 5.02 1.78 12.37
CA ILE A 352 4.10 2.07 13.47
C ILE A 352 4.00 3.58 13.63
N THR A 353 2.81 4.12 13.85
CA THR A 353 2.57 5.56 13.99
C THR A 353 1.45 5.85 14.97
N LEU A 354 1.43 7.08 15.48
CA LEU A 354 0.40 7.57 16.39
C LEU A 354 -0.53 8.54 15.65
N ASP A 355 -1.80 8.20 15.59
CA ASP A 355 -2.87 9.17 15.42
C ASP A 355 -3.05 9.93 16.73
N ARG A 356 -2.44 11.12 16.80
CA ARG A 356 -2.47 11.94 18.02
C ARG A 356 -3.87 12.44 18.35
N THR A 357 -4.68 12.73 17.32
CA THR A 357 -6.02 13.31 17.45
C THR A 357 -6.98 12.32 18.08
N HIS A 358 -6.93 11.06 17.65
CA HIS A 358 -7.83 10.02 18.17
C HIS A 358 -7.18 9.11 19.22
N ASN A 359 -5.91 9.36 19.57
CA ASN A 359 -5.12 8.56 20.50
C ASN A 359 -5.07 7.07 20.12
N LYS A 360 -4.78 6.79 18.85
CA LYS A 360 -4.69 5.42 18.32
C LYS A 360 -3.34 5.18 17.69
N ILE A 361 -2.76 4.01 17.95
CA ILE A 361 -1.54 3.59 17.28
C ILE A 361 -1.93 2.70 16.10
N TRP A 362 -1.38 3.00 14.93
CA TRP A 362 -1.60 2.25 13.71
C TRP A 362 -0.29 1.63 13.28
N PHE A 363 -0.34 0.45 12.67
CA PHE A 363 0.86 -0.21 12.14
C PHE A 363 0.59 -0.92 10.83
N THR A 364 1.65 -1.13 10.06
CA THR A 364 1.62 -1.91 8.82
C THR A 364 2.38 -3.20 9.01
N GLU A 365 1.96 -4.26 8.33
CA GLU A 365 2.73 -5.48 8.25
C GLU A 365 2.72 -6.14 6.88
N HIS A 366 3.81 -6.83 6.60
CA HIS A 366 3.91 -7.63 5.38
C HIS A 366 3.26 -9.00 5.60
N GLY A 367 2.37 -9.35 4.68
CA GLY A 367 1.91 -10.70 4.48
C GLY A 367 2.95 -11.56 3.75
N THR A 368 2.49 -12.61 3.12
CA THR A 368 3.32 -13.63 2.47
C THR A 368 3.50 -13.32 0.97
N HIS A 369 2.63 -13.86 0.11
CA HIS A 369 2.48 -13.53 -1.30
C HIS A 369 1.42 -12.44 -1.54
N GLN A 370 0.60 -12.18 -0.53
CA GLN A 370 -0.53 -11.24 -0.48
C GLN A 370 -0.92 -11.09 0.99
N GLY A 371 -1.94 -10.27 1.29
CA GLY A 371 -2.40 -10.07 2.66
C GLY A 371 -1.42 -9.21 3.47
N ASP A 372 -0.84 -8.20 2.81
CA ASP A 372 -0.25 -7.08 3.55
C ASP A 372 -1.39 -6.32 4.24
N GLU A 373 -1.13 -5.79 5.43
CA GLU A 373 -2.18 -5.29 6.31
C GLU A 373 -1.86 -3.90 6.86
N ILE A 374 -2.93 -3.15 7.16
CA ILE A 374 -2.93 -2.01 8.09
C ILE A 374 -3.80 -2.41 9.28
N ASN A 375 -3.28 -2.19 10.47
CA ASN A 375 -3.88 -2.58 11.72
C ASN A 375 -3.97 -1.39 12.69
N VAL A 376 -4.98 -1.40 13.55
CA VAL A 376 -5.08 -0.51 14.72
C VAL A 376 -4.67 -1.30 15.95
N LEU A 377 -3.78 -0.72 16.76
CA LEU A 377 -3.21 -1.37 17.92
C LEU A 377 -4.16 -1.34 19.12
N HIS A 378 -4.71 -2.49 19.49
CA HIS A 378 -5.47 -2.67 20.73
C HIS A 378 -4.68 -3.43 21.80
N ALA A 379 -4.89 -3.07 23.07
CA ALA A 379 -4.33 -3.79 24.20
C ALA A 379 -4.82 -5.25 24.20
N LYS A 380 -3.90 -6.19 24.45
CA LYS A 380 -4.18 -7.63 24.51
C LYS A 380 -4.67 -8.25 23.19
N ALA A 381 -4.56 -7.52 22.07
CA ALA A 381 -4.95 -8.03 20.76
C ALA A 381 -4.07 -9.21 20.31
N ASN A 382 -4.68 -10.07 19.50
CA ASN A 382 -4.00 -11.13 18.76
C ASN A 382 -4.32 -10.95 17.27
N TYR A 383 -3.37 -10.50 16.46
CA TYR A 383 -3.56 -10.27 15.02
C TYR A 383 -3.52 -11.56 14.19
N GLY A 384 -3.36 -12.70 14.87
CA GLY A 384 -3.69 -14.00 14.32
C GLY A 384 -2.58 -14.72 13.57
N TRP A 385 -1.49 -14.08 13.16
CA TRP A 385 -0.40 -14.80 12.49
C TRP A 385 0.21 -15.91 13.37
N PRO A 386 0.53 -17.10 12.83
CA PRO A 386 0.18 -17.61 11.49
C PRO A 386 -1.15 -18.37 11.45
N MET A 387 -1.96 -18.33 12.51
CA MET A 387 -3.26 -19.02 12.60
C MET A 387 -4.31 -18.46 11.63
N LYS A 388 -4.27 -17.15 11.41
CA LYS A 388 -5.14 -16.40 10.51
C LYS A 388 -4.30 -15.46 9.67
N THR A 389 -4.62 -15.35 8.39
CA THR A 389 -4.01 -14.39 7.47
C THR A 389 -5.07 -13.91 6.49
N THR A 390 -5.01 -12.64 6.09
CA THR A 390 -5.79 -12.11 4.95
C THR A 390 -5.23 -12.54 3.59
N GLY A 391 -4.07 -13.22 3.59
CA GLY A 391 -3.36 -13.69 2.42
C GLY A 391 -3.47 -15.20 2.16
N LYS A 392 -2.43 -15.75 1.54
CA LYS A 392 -2.25 -17.19 1.32
C LYS A 392 -0.87 -17.58 1.83
N TYR A 393 -0.74 -18.69 2.54
CA TYR A 393 0.59 -19.20 2.91
C TYR A 393 1.43 -19.49 1.67
N ARG A 394 2.76 -19.45 1.82
CA ARG A 394 3.68 -19.84 0.73
C ARG A 394 3.58 -21.32 0.38
N PHE A 395 3.24 -22.13 1.37
CA PHE A 395 3.12 -23.58 1.26
C PHE A 395 1.65 -23.95 1.42
N ALA A 396 1.04 -24.52 0.38
CA ALA A 396 -0.39 -24.83 0.35
C ALA A 396 -0.78 -25.90 1.37
N GLU A 397 0.16 -26.76 1.74
CA GLU A 397 0.04 -27.81 2.74
C GLU A 397 0.16 -27.30 4.18
N PHE A 398 0.59 -26.06 4.40
CA PHE A 398 0.71 -25.50 5.75
C PHE A 398 -0.68 -25.26 6.33
N ALA A 399 -1.00 -26.00 7.39
CA ALA A 399 -2.25 -25.89 8.13
C ALA A 399 -1.92 -25.88 9.64
N PRO A 400 -1.86 -24.69 10.28
CA PRO A 400 -1.51 -24.60 11.68
C PRO A 400 -2.62 -25.20 12.55
N LYS A 401 -2.25 -25.92 13.60
CA LYS A 401 -3.21 -26.55 14.51
C LYS A 401 -3.94 -25.49 15.33
N ALA A 402 -5.27 -25.48 15.28
CA ALA A 402 -6.10 -24.53 16.02
C ALA A 402 -5.72 -24.46 17.51
N ILE A 403 -5.57 -23.23 18.00
CA ILE A 403 -5.38 -22.94 19.43
C ILE A 403 -6.77 -22.64 20.01
N PRO A 404 -7.29 -23.44 20.96
CA PRO A 404 -8.62 -23.23 21.52
C PRO A 404 -8.77 -21.86 22.19
N ASN A 405 -9.98 -21.29 22.12
CA ASN A 405 -10.36 -20.04 22.80
C ASN A 405 -9.57 -18.79 22.38
N ASN A 406 -8.89 -18.81 21.24
CA ASN A 406 -8.28 -17.62 20.67
C ASN A 406 -9.32 -16.75 19.95
N VAL A 407 -9.28 -15.44 20.22
CA VAL A 407 -10.01 -14.42 19.46
C VAL A 407 -8.98 -13.62 18.67
N TYR A 408 -9.19 -13.52 17.36
CA TYR A 408 -8.31 -12.79 16.46
C TYR A 408 -8.87 -11.40 16.15
N THR A 409 -7.99 -10.42 16.05
CA THR A 409 -8.28 -9.04 15.65
C THR A 409 -8.07 -8.92 14.15
N ASP A 410 -9.09 -8.43 13.44
CA ASP A 410 -9.01 -8.22 11.99
C ASP A 410 -8.29 -6.92 11.65
N PRO A 411 -7.56 -6.88 10.52
CA PRO A 411 -6.99 -5.63 10.03
C PRO A 411 -8.08 -4.68 9.54
N VAL A 412 -7.81 -3.38 9.64
CA VAL A 412 -8.72 -2.35 9.12
C VAL A 412 -8.62 -2.21 7.60
N TRP A 413 -7.51 -2.69 7.01
CA TRP A 413 -7.32 -2.78 5.57
C TRP A 413 -6.31 -3.89 5.23
N TYR A 414 -6.51 -4.55 4.09
CA TYR A 414 -5.53 -5.47 3.53
C TYR A 414 -5.49 -5.40 2.01
N TRP A 415 -4.37 -5.78 1.42
CA TRP A 415 -4.21 -5.85 -0.03
C TRP A 415 -4.18 -7.29 -0.55
N LEU A 416 -4.93 -7.54 -1.63
CA LEU A 416 -4.94 -8.82 -2.36
C LEU A 416 -3.70 -9.03 -3.25
N HIS A 417 -2.75 -8.11 -3.20
CA HIS A 417 -1.45 -8.20 -3.86
C HIS A 417 -0.38 -7.65 -2.91
N THR A 418 0.89 -8.01 -3.11
CA THR A 418 1.98 -7.47 -2.30
C THR A 418 2.24 -5.99 -2.61
N VAL A 419 1.98 -5.15 -1.63
CA VAL A 419 2.41 -3.74 -1.56
C VAL A 419 3.78 -3.64 -0.87
N ALA A 420 4.03 -4.53 0.11
CA ALA A 420 5.10 -4.46 1.09
C ALA A 420 5.09 -3.11 1.82
N PRO A 421 4.04 -2.82 2.62
CA PRO A 421 3.86 -1.54 3.27
C PRO A 421 4.89 -1.28 4.38
N THR A 422 5.37 -0.04 4.46
CA THR A 422 6.46 0.36 5.36
C THR A 422 6.00 1.45 6.33
N GLY A 423 6.77 2.53 6.50
CA GLY A 423 6.40 3.65 7.35
C GLY A 423 5.09 4.29 6.91
N LEU A 424 4.26 4.61 7.90
CA LEU A 424 2.96 5.24 7.77
C LEU A 424 2.90 6.51 8.64
N HIS A 425 2.13 7.51 8.22
CA HIS A 425 2.07 8.79 8.91
C HIS A 425 0.71 9.47 8.72
N PHE A 426 0.11 9.96 9.81
CA PHE A 426 -1.08 10.82 9.75
C PHE A 426 -0.65 12.25 9.42
N TYR A 427 -1.05 12.73 8.24
CA TYR A 427 -0.67 14.07 7.79
C TYR A 427 -1.48 15.14 8.54
N SER A 428 -0.82 16.21 8.98
CA SER A 428 -1.44 17.34 9.68
C SER A 428 -0.96 18.71 9.19
N GLY A 429 -0.16 18.74 8.12
CA GLY A 429 0.33 20.00 7.55
C GLY A 429 -0.73 20.78 6.78
N SER A 430 -0.47 22.07 6.57
CA SER A 430 -1.38 22.98 5.87
C SER A 430 -1.17 23.01 4.36
N GLU A 431 0.01 22.63 3.85
CA GLU A 431 0.34 22.64 2.41
C GLU A 431 -0.61 21.76 1.58
N PHE A 432 -1.07 20.65 2.17
CA PHE A 432 -2.15 19.82 1.65
C PHE A 432 -3.33 19.81 2.63
N ALA A 433 -3.97 20.96 2.87
CA ALA A 433 -5.04 21.07 3.87
C ALA A 433 -6.14 19.98 3.74
N ALA A 434 -6.53 19.59 2.53
CA ALA A 434 -7.53 18.53 2.31
C ALA A 434 -7.03 17.10 2.62
N TRP A 435 -5.75 16.93 2.94
CA TRP A 435 -5.15 15.68 3.40
C TRP A 435 -4.98 15.63 4.91
N SER A 436 -5.36 16.68 5.64
CA SER A 436 -5.28 16.69 7.11
C SER A 436 -6.07 15.50 7.69
N GLY A 437 -5.47 14.78 8.63
CA GLY A 437 -6.00 13.55 9.23
C GLY A 437 -5.97 12.32 8.31
N ASN A 438 -5.46 12.43 7.07
CA ASN A 438 -5.34 11.27 6.19
C ASN A 438 -4.10 10.46 6.57
N LEU A 439 -4.20 9.14 6.45
CA LEU A 439 -3.08 8.24 6.63
C LEU A 439 -2.32 8.09 5.30
N LEU A 440 -1.02 8.37 5.32
CA LEU A 440 -0.12 8.11 4.20
C LEU A 440 0.70 6.86 4.48
N VAL A 441 0.81 5.97 3.49
CA VAL A 441 1.51 4.67 3.63
C VAL A 441 2.46 4.45 2.46
N GLY A 442 3.75 4.24 2.75
CA GLY A 442 4.74 3.85 1.75
C GLY A 442 4.68 2.36 1.44
N GLY A 443 5.07 1.96 0.22
CA GLY A 443 5.21 0.54 -0.15
C GLY A 443 6.46 0.27 -0.98
N LEU A 444 7.07 -0.90 -0.74
CA LEU A 444 8.34 -1.30 -1.37
C LEU A 444 8.16 -2.04 -2.69
N SER A 445 7.20 -2.94 -2.80
CA SER A 445 7.22 -4.02 -3.81
C SER A 445 7.32 -3.49 -5.24
N LYS A 446 6.30 -2.74 -5.70
CA LYS A 446 6.30 -2.03 -6.99
C LYS A 446 6.60 -0.54 -6.85
N GLY A 447 6.90 -0.08 -5.64
CA GLY A 447 6.91 1.34 -5.28
C GLY A 447 5.50 1.93 -5.28
N SER A 448 5.08 2.48 -4.14
CA SER A 448 3.75 3.09 -4.00
C SER A 448 3.71 4.08 -2.84
N LEU A 449 2.88 5.11 -2.99
CA LEU A 449 2.45 5.99 -1.91
C LEU A 449 0.93 5.96 -1.85
N TRP A 450 0.37 5.44 -0.77
CA TRP A 450 -1.07 5.38 -0.58
C TRP A 450 -1.52 6.52 0.32
N ARG A 451 -2.61 7.20 -0.06
CA ARG A 451 -3.34 8.12 0.79
C ARG A 451 -4.68 7.52 1.14
N MET A 452 -4.97 7.46 2.43
CA MET A 452 -6.18 6.86 2.96
C MET A 452 -6.95 7.87 3.79
N VAL A 453 -8.25 8.01 3.48
CA VAL A 453 -9.19 8.79 4.29
C VAL A 453 -9.75 7.86 5.35
N ILE A 454 -9.54 8.22 6.61
CA ILE A 454 -9.91 7.42 7.78
C ILE A 454 -11.10 8.08 8.48
N GLU A 455 -12.10 7.28 8.83
CA GLU A 455 -13.19 7.67 9.75
C GLU A 455 -13.24 6.66 10.90
N GLY A 456 -12.85 7.08 12.10
CA GLY A 456 -12.71 6.17 13.23
C GLY A 456 -11.59 5.14 12.98
N GLU A 457 -11.98 3.87 12.82
CA GLU A 457 -11.07 2.76 12.43
C GLU A 457 -11.40 2.21 11.04
N TYR A 458 -12.19 2.94 10.25
CA TYR A 458 -12.61 2.53 8.92
C TYR A 458 -11.86 3.31 7.84
N VAL A 459 -11.41 2.60 6.80
CA VAL A 459 -10.83 3.20 5.60
C VAL A 459 -11.95 3.52 4.61
N GLN A 460 -12.33 4.79 4.50
CA GLN A 460 -13.41 5.23 3.61
C GLN A 460 -12.97 5.30 2.14
N ARG A 461 -11.75 5.76 1.90
CA ARG A 461 -11.22 5.96 0.56
C ARG A 461 -9.73 5.70 0.53
N VAL A 462 -9.29 5.06 -0.54
CA VAL A 462 -7.89 4.78 -0.82
C VAL A 462 -7.54 5.38 -2.18
N GLU A 463 -6.42 6.08 -2.23
CA GLU A 463 -5.85 6.64 -3.45
C GLU A 463 -4.38 6.25 -3.51
N GLU A 464 -3.93 5.73 -4.66
CA GLU A 464 -2.51 5.54 -4.93
C GLU A 464 -1.98 6.77 -5.66
N LEU A 465 -0.96 7.42 -5.09
CA LEU A 465 -0.31 8.61 -5.63
C LEU A 465 0.91 8.22 -6.46
N PHE A 466 1.25 9.06 -7.44
CA PHE A 466 2.45 8.92 -8.27
C PHE A 466 2.55 7.59 -9.04
N THR A 467 1.42 7.09 -9.57
CA THR A 467 1.37 5.80 -10.29
C THR A 467 2.26 5.76 -11.53
N ASP A 468 2.53 6.92 -12.13
CA ASP A 468 3.37 7.08 -13.33
C ASP A 468 4.85 7.36 -13.00
N ASP A 469 5.18 7.55 -11.73
CA ASP A 469 6.52 7.88 -11.24
C ASP A 469 6.76 7.19 -9.88
N ARG A 470 6.76 5.86 -9.93
CA ARG A 470 6.87 4.99 -8.75
C ARG A 470 8.30 4.94 -8.24
N VAL A 471 8.44 4.95 -6.92
CA VAL A 471 9.70 4.71 -6.20
C VAL A 471 9.42 3.79 -5.01
N ARG A 472 10.39 2.96 -4.62
CA ARG A 472 10.25 2.13 -3.41
C ARG A 472 10.27 3.04 -2.18
N ILE A 473 9.16 3.16 -1.45
CA ILE A 473 9.06 4.06 -0.30
C ILE A 473 9.28 3.28 0.99
N ARG A 474 10.24 3.75 1.78
CA ARG A 474 10.60 3.19 3.09
C ARG A 474 9.90 3.90 4.24
N LYS A 475 9.81 5.22 4.19
CA LYS A 475 9.16 6.01 5.25
C LYS A 475 8.47 7.21 4.66
N VAL A 476 7.29 7.51 5.19
CA VAL A 476 6.57 8.77 4.98
C VAL A 476 6.57 9.49 6.32
N THR A 477 6.80 10.80 6.31
CA THR A 477 6.81 11.63 7.53
C THR A 477 6.55 13.09 7.18
N GLN A 478 6.38 13.95 8.19
CA GLN A 478 6.36 15.39 8.01
C GLN A 478 7.41 16.09 8.87
N SER A 479 7.85 17.27 8.42
CA SER A 479 8.68 18.17 9.24
C SER A 479 7.87 18.81 10.38
N PRO A 480 8.53 19.46 11.36
CA PRO A 480 7.83 20.22 12.41
C PRO A 480 6.85 21.28 11.86
N MET A 481 7.15 21.89 10.72
CA MET A 481 6.23 22.83 10.05
C MET A 481 5.22 22.17 9.11
N GLY A 482 5.11 20.83 9.08
CA GLY A 482 4.10 20.10 8.32
C GLY A 482 4.41 19.91 6.83
N LYS A 483 5.66 20.10 6.39
CA LYS A 483 6.08 19.73 5.03
C LYS A 483 6.17 18.21 4.92
N LEU A 484 5.65 17.63 3.84
CA LEU A 484 5.61 16.17 3.64
C LEU A 484 6.92 15.66 3.01
N TYR A 485 7.47 14.58 3.56
CA TYR A 485 8.69 13.93 3.06
C TYR A 485 8.52 12.42 2.93
N ILE A 486 9.23 11.85 1.97
CA ILE A 486 9.37 10.41 1.77
C ILE A 486 10.87 10.03 1.71
N LEU A 487 11.21 8.90 2.33
CA LEU A 487 12.50 8.21 2.16
C LEU A 487 12.34 7.05 1.19
N THR A 488 13.28 6.89 0.27
CA THR A 488 13.29 5.77 -0.68
C THR A 488 14.15 4.60 -0.21
N ASP A 489 13.78 3.36 -0.58
CA ASP A 489 14.49 2.12 -0.24
C ASP A 489 15.43 1.65 -1.38
N GLU A 490 16.29 2.55 -1.85
CA GLU A 490 17.19 2.31 -2.98
C GLU A 490 18.66 2.30 -2.54
N ILE A 491 19.53 1.67 -3.34
CA ILE A 491 20.99 1.70 -3.10
C ILE A 491 21.48 3.16 -3.09
N ASP A 492 21.02 3.95 -4.06
CA ASP A 492 21.12 5.41 -4.08
C ASP A 492 19.80 6.02 -3.57
N GLY A 493 19.59 5.86 -2.27
CA GLY A 493 18.40 6.32 -1.57
C GLY A 493 18.31 7.83 -1.50
N LYS A 494 17.08 8.33 -1.42
CA LYS A 494 16.76 9.76 -1.49
C LYS A 494 15.86 10.18 -0.35
N LEU A 495 16.04 11.42 0.10
CA LEU A 495 15.01 12.16 0.82
C LEU A 495 14.31 13.07 -0.19
N ILE A 496 13.02 12.82 -0.38
CA ILE A 496 12.19 13.54 -1.34
C ILE A 496 11.13 14.32 -0.55
N ARG A 497 10.99 15.61 -0.83
CA ARG A 497 9.85 16.41 -0.38
C ARG A 497 8.69 16.20 -1.36
N VAL A 498 7.48 16.02 -0.83
CA VAL A 498 6.25 16.07 -1.62
C VAL A 498 5.65 17.46 -1.40
N LYS A 499 5.61 18.28 -2.45
CA LYS A 499 5.12 19.66 -2.40
C LYS A 499 3.85 19.84 -3.22
N ASN A 500 3.00 20.77 -2.82
CA ASN A 500 1.81 21.11 -3.60
C ASN A 500 2.21 22.11 -4.69
N ALA A 501 2.14 21.71 -5.95
CA ALA A 501 2.53 22.54 -7.08
C ALA A 501 1.49 23.58 -7.50
N ALA A 502 0.38 23.69 -6.76
CA ALA A 502 -0.60 24.75 -6.91
C ALA A 502 -0.15 26.10 -6.33
N PHE A 503 0.98 26.13 -5.60
CA PHE A 503 1.57 27.32 -4.98
C PHE A 503 3.00 27.57 -5.46
#